data_AF-A0A840F8F7-F1
#
_entry.id   AF-A0A840F8F7-F1
#
_cell.length_a   1.000
_cell.length_b   1.000
_cell.length_c   1.000
_cell.angle_alpha   90.00
_cell.angle_beta   90.00
_cell.angle_gamma   90.00
#
_symmetry.space_group_name_H-M   'P 1'
#
loop_
_entity.id
_entity.type
_entity.pdbx_description
1 polymer ?
#
loop_
_entity_poly.entity_id
_entity_poly.type
_entity_poly.pdbx_seq_one_letter_code
_entity_poly.pdbx_strand_id
1 'polypeptide(L)'
;MAESPSRKLARLIRQLDAFLAAGGQLGVYSDEQARDAIAAALRGEGGLGVAVDGAGDTLTIRIGDAAALRLTLGLGTAALLAGATAAEFHAGTASRALTTTAVWDAAAPVALIDQATIAVDLGAMINGVVTLGGNRTLRNPSRAKPGQSGFIELVQDATGGRQLAFGSAWRNTATVTLSSAAGARDCLYFVVKATDRIEVTGLTRAIG
;
A
#
# COMPACT_ATOMS: atom_id res chain seq x y z
N MET A 1 -9.44 61.57 59.29
CA MET A 1 -10.82 61.32 58.80
C MET A 1 -10.71 60.38 57.62
N ALA A 2 -11.24 59.16 57.73
CA ALA A 2 -11.10 58.14 56.67
C ALA A 2 -11.82 58.61 55.40
N GLU A 3 -11.21 58.38 54.23
CA GLU A 3 -11.79 58.74 52.94
C GLU A 3 -13.11 57.98 52.71
N SER A 4 -14.19 58.72 52.43
CA SER A 4 -15.52 58.13 52.18
C SER A 4 -15.48 57.16 50.99
N PRO A 5 -16.20 56.03 51.03
CA PRO A 5 -16.24 55.04 49.95
C PRO A 5 -16.47 55.63 48.55
N SER A 6 -17.33 56.64 48.45
CA SER A 6 -17.64 57.32 47.19
C SER A 6 -16.44 58.10 46.62
N ARG A 7 -15.58 58.65 47.49
CA ARG A 7 -14.38 59.37 47.06
C ARG A 7 -13.28 58.41 46.60
N LYS A 8 -13.15 57.27 47.27
CA LYS A 8 -12.25 56.18 46.83
C LYS A 8 -12.65 55.64 45.46
N LEU A 9 -13.95 55.42 45.23
CA LEU A 9 -14.45 54.95 43.93
C LEU A 9 -14.20 55.99 42.82
N ALA A 10 -14.50 57.27 43.06
CA ALA A 10 -14.25 58.33 42.09
C ALA A 10 -12.75 58.50 41.76
N ARG A 11 -11.87 58.27 42.74
CA ARG A 11 -10.42 58.27 42.53
C ARG A 11 -10.00 57.07 41.69
N LEU A 12 -10.52 55.88 41.97
CA LEU A 12 -10.21 54.66 41.23
C LEU A 12 -10.63 54.77 39.75
N ILE A 13 -11.82 55.31 39.49
CA ILE A 13 -12.34 55.55 38.13
C ILE A 13 -11.40 56.50 37.37
N ARG A 14 -11.02 57.64 37.97
CA ARG A 14 -10.08 58.56 37.32
C ARG A 14 -8.71 57.95 37.03
N GLN A 15 -8.21 57.10 37.93
CA GLN A 15 -6.94 56.40 37.70
C GLN A 15 -7.05 55.38 36.57
N LEU A 16 -8.20 54.70 36.46
CA LEU A 16 -8.48 53.77 35.38
C LEU A 16 -8.62 54.49 34.03
N ASP A 17 -9.37 55.60 33.99
CA ASP A 17 -9.53 56.40 32.77
C ASP A 17 -8.19 56.94 32.25
N ALA A 18 -7.33 57.41 33.16
CA ALA A 18 -5.98 57.88 32.81
C ALA A 18 -5.09 56.74 32.30
N PHE A 19 -5.19 55.55 32.90
CA PHE A 19 -4.45 54.37 32.46
C PHE A 19 -4.87 53.96 31.03
N LEU A 20 -6.19 53.91 30.76
CA LEU A 20 -6.72 53.57 29.44
C LEU A 20 -6.39 54.64 28.39
N ALA A 21 -6.48 55.93 28.74
CA ALA A 21 -6.16 57.03 27.83
C ALA A 21 -4.67 57.11 27.44
N ALA A 22 -3.78 56.60 28.30
CA ALA A 22 -2.36 56.44 28.00
C ALA A 22 -2.05 55.17 27.17
N GLY A 23 -3.09 54.45 26.72
CA GLY A 23 -2.95 53.18 25.99
C GLY A 23 -2.71 51.96 26.89
N GLY A 24 -2.82 52.10 28.21
CA GLY A 24 -2.76 50.98 29.14
C GLY A 24 -3.93 50.03 28.90
N GLN A 25 -3.66 48.73 28.83
CA GLN A 25 -4.67 47.70 28.57
C GLN A 25 -4.75 46.74 29.75
N LEU A 26 -5.97 46.38 30.15
CA LEU A 26 -6.24 45.44 31.23
C LEU A 26 -6.36 44.01 30.67
N GLY A 27 -5.22 43.35 30.52
CA GLY A 27 -5.14 41.99 29.97
C GLY A 27 -4.71 41.99 28.50
N VAL A 28 -3.41 42.09 28.28
CA VAL A 28 -2.77 41.90 26.96
C VAL A 28 -1.82 40.74 27.11
N TYR A 29 -1.87 39.81 26.19
CA TYR A 29 -0.75 38.91 25.99
C TYR A 29 0.28 39.67 25.17
N SER A 30 1.51 39.79 25.67
CA SER A 30 2.61 40.18 24.79
C SER A 30 2.65 39.21 23.60
N ASP A 31 3.22 39.65 22.49
CA ASP A 31 3.47 38.80 21.34
C ASP A 31 4.26 37.54 21.72
N GLU A 32 5.19 37.61 22.68
CA GLU A 32 5.81 36.41 23.28
C GLU A 32 4.79 35.54 24.00
N GLN A 33 3.96 36.10 24.88
CA GLN A 33 2.97 35.33 25.65
C GLN A 33 1.93 34.66 24.75
N ALA A 34 1.53 35.33 23.66
CA ALA A 34 0.65 34.77 22.65
C ALA A 34 1.35 33.62 21.89
N ARG A 35 2.61 33.82 21.49
CA ARG A 35 3.42 32.81 20.80
C ARG A 35 3.67 31.57 21.67
N ASP A 36 3.93 31.77 22.95
CA ASP A 36 4.12 30.69 23.92
C ASP A 36 2.82 29.91 24.17
N ALA A 37 1.68 30.60 24.29
CA ALA A 37 0.38 29.95 24.45
C ALA A 37 0.02 29.09 23.24
N ILE A 38 0.26 29.59 22.03
CA ILE A 38 0.03 28.83 20.78
C ILE A 38 0.99 27.64 20.71
N ALA A 39 2.27 27.83 21.04
CA ALA A 39 3.24 26.74 21.05
C ALA A 39 2.87 25.65 22.06
N ALA A 40 2.40 26.02 23.25
CA ALA A 40 1.96 25.09 24.28
C ALA A 40 0.74 24.26 23.81
N ALA A 41 -0.23 24.89 23.14
CA ALA A 41 -1.38 24.20 22.57
C ALA A 41 -0.99 23.17 21.51
N LEU A 42 0.01 23.48 20.68
CA LEU A 42 0.45 22.61 19.57
C LEU A 42 1.41 21.48 20.00
N ARG A 43 2.19 21.65 21.08
CA ARG A 43 3.14 20.63 21.58
C ARG A 43 2.46 19.36 22.12
N GLY A 44 1.13 19.35 22.27
CA GLY A 44 0.34 18.18 22.70
C GLY A 44 0.00 17.20 21.56
N GLU A 45 0.19 17.59 20.30
CA GLU A 45 -0.15 16.73 19.16
C GLU A 45 1.07 15.89 18.74
N GLY A 46 1.00 14.58 18.98
CA GLY A 46 2.06 13.64 18.66
C GLY A 46 2.54 13.78 17.20
N GLY A 47 3.86 13.92 17.01
CA GLY A 47 4.50 14.01 15.69
C GLY A 47 4.76 15.42 15.16
N LEU A 48 4.26 16.49 15.80
CA LEU A 48 4.63 17.87 15.48
C LEU A 48 5.89 18.32 16.24
N GLY A 49 6.82 18.96 15.54
CA GLY A 49 7.93 19.68 16.12
C GLY A 49 7.61 21.18 16.19
N VAL A 50 7.52 21.73 17.40
CA VAL A 50 7.20 23.14 17.63
C VAL A 50 8.40 23.84 18.27
N ALA A 51 8.90 24.90 17.63
CA ALA A 51 9.99 25.72 18.14
C ALA A 51 9.58 27.19 18.22
N VAL A 52 9.87 27.83 19.35
CA VAL A 52 9.64 29.25 19.58
C VAL A 52 11.00 29.94 19.56
N ASP A 53 11.16 30.94 18.70
CA ASP A 53 12.30 31.85 18.72
C ASP A 53 11.82 33.20 19.25
N GLY A 54 12.22 33.50 20.49
CA GLY A 54 11.87 34.75 21.16
C GLY A 54 12.60 35.97 20.62
N ALA A 55 13.77 35.79 20.01
CA ALA A 55 14.57 36.90 19.48
C ALA A 55 14.24 37.19 18.02
N GLY A 56 13.88 36.15 17.25
CA GLY A 56 13.46 36.26 15.86
C GLY A 56 11.96 36.45 15.66
N ASP A 57 11.18 36.50 16.74
CA ASP A 57 9.72 36.60 16.74
C ASP A 57 8.98 35.55 15.89
N THR A 58 9.47 34.32 15.91
CA THR A 58 8.92 33.24 15.09
C THR A 58 8.44 32.04 15.89
N LEU A 59 7.35 31.44 15.41
CA LEU A 59 6.90 30.11 15.77
C LEU A 59 7.10 29.20 14.57
N THR A 60 7.97 28.21 14.69
CA THR A 60 8.21 27.22 13.63
C THR A 60 7.45 25.94 13.96
N ILE A 61 6.62 25.49 13.02
CA ILE A 61 5.94 24.19 13.06
C ILE A 61 6.51 23.32 11.94
N ARG A 62 6.98 22.13 12.30
CA ARG A 62 7.52 21.14 11.37
C ARG A 62 6.97 19.77 11.70
N ILE A 63 7.06 18.86 10.75
CA ILE A 63 6.86 17.44 11.03
C ILE A 63 8.09 16.95 11.81
N GLY A 64 7.89 16.58 13.07
CA GLY A 64 8.93 16.00 13.92
C GLY A 64 9.05 14.49 13.73
N ASP A 65 7.91 13.83 13.59
CA ASP A 65 7.79 12.40 13.26
C ASP A 65 6.52 12.18 12.44
N ALA A 66 6.70 11.86 11.16
CA ALA A 66 5.59 11.64 10.23
C ALA A 66 4.76 10.39 10.59
N ALA A 67 5.35 9.38 11.23
CA ALA A 67 4.65 8.17 11.63
C ALA A 67 3.76 8.41 12.85
N ALA A 68 4.27 9.10 13.86
CA ALA A 68 3.50 9.51 15.03
C ALA A 68 2.33 10.43 14.63
N LEU A 69 2.57 11.40 13.74
CA LEU A 69 1.53 12.32 13.28
C LEU A 69 0.38 11.60 12.58
N ARG A 70 0.69 10.64 11.69
CA ARG A 70 -0.34 9.86 10.99
C ARG A 70 -1.16 8.99 11.94
N LEU A 71 -0.55 8.47 13.01
CA LEU A 71 -1.26 7.73 14.05
C LEU A 71 -2.21 8.65 14.84
N THR A 72 -1.74 9.83 15.25
CA THR A 72 -2.55 10.83 15.95
C THR A 72 -3.72 11.33 15.11
N LEU A 73 -3.52 11.52 13.81
CA LEU A 73 -4.57 11.92 12.87
C LEU A 73 -5.52 10.76 12.48
N GLY A 74 -5.30 9.55 12.99
CA GLY A 74 -6.15 8.39 12.71
C GLY A 74 -6.06 7.87 11.26
N LEU A 75 -4.99 8.19 10.53
CA LEU A 75 -4.81 7.82 9.11
C LEU A 75 -4.50 6.33 8.88
N GLY A 76 -4.34 5.55 9.96
CA GLY A 76 -4.07 4.11 9.92
C GLY A 76 -2.66 3.74 9.48
N THR A 77 -2.26 2.48 9.68
CA THR A 77 -0.91 1.97 9.36
C THR A 77 -0.65 1.80 7.86
N ALA A 78 -1.69 1.63 7.04
CA ALA A 78 -1.55 1.56 5.58
C ALA A 78 -1.00 2.87 4.99
N ALA A 79 -1.30 4.02 5.60
CA ALA A 79 -0.78 5.33 5.19
C ALA A 79 0.74 5.50 5.45
N LEU A 80 1.37 4.56 6.15
CA LEU A 80 2.82 4.55 6.41
C LEU A 80 3.62 3.78 5.37
N LEU A 81 3.00 2.84 4.66
CA LEU A 81 3.70 1.92 3.77
C LEU A 81 3.73 2.47 2.34
N ALA A 82 4.84 2.25 1.64
CA ALA A 82 4.92 2.50 0.21
C ALA A 82 4.00 1.52 -0.54
N GLY A 83 3.39 1.98 -1.64
CA GLY A 83 2.61 1.10 -2.52
C GLY A 83 3.45 -0.08 -3.03
N ALA A 84 2.87 -1.26 -3.05
CA ALA A 84 3.45 -2.42 -3.73
C ALA A 84 3.32 -2.26 -5.25
N THR A 85 4.33 -2.70 -5.98
CA THR A 85 4.21 -3.05 -7.40
C THR A 85 3.63 -4.46 -7.56
N ALA A 86 3.18 -4.82 -8.77
CA ALA A 86 2.70 -6.17 -9.07
C ALA A 86 3.75 -7.26 -8.77
N ALA A 87 5.01 -7.01 -9.15
CA ALA A 87 6.12 -7.93 -8.87
C ALA A 87 6.40 -8.08 -7.36
N GLU A 88 6.30 -6.99 -6.60
CA GLU A 88 6.47 -7.03 -5.14
C GLU A 88 5.33 -7.79 -4.46
N PHE A 89 4.11 -7.70 -4.98
CA PHE A 89 2.97 -8.51 -4.54
C PHE A 89 3.20 -10.00 -4.83
N HIS A 90 3.64 -10.36 -6.04
CA HIS A 90 4.00 -11.76 -6.35
C HIS A 90 5.09 -12.30 -5.42
N ALA A 91 6.10 -11.49 -5.12
CA ALA A 91 7.20 -11.87 -4.24
C ALA A 91 6.82 -11.91 -2.75
N GLY A 92 5.67 -11.34 -2.35
CA GLY A 92 5.28 -11.22 -0.95
C GLY A 92 6.19 -10.25 -0.18
N THR A 93 6.57 -9.14 -0.81
CA THR A 93 7.50 -8.15 -0.23
C THR A 93 6.91 -7.53 1.02
N ALA A 94 7.63 -7.61 2.15
CA ALA A 94 7.19 -7.05 3.42
C ALA A 94 7.12 -5.51 3.39
N SER A 95 6.36 -4.94 4.32
CA SER A 95 6.27 -3.49 4.53
C SER A 95 5.80 -2.69 3.30
N ARG A 96 4.85 -3.25 2.54
CA ARG A 96 4.18 -2.58 1.43
C ARG A 96 2.66 -2.52 1.63
N ALA A 97 2.06 -1.41 1.20
CA ALA A 97 0.62 -1.27 1.09
C ALA A 97 0.15 -1.89 -0.23
N LEU A 98 -0.86 -2.76 -0.16
CA LEU A 98 -1.53 -3.25 -1.36
C LEU A 98 -2.53 -2.22 -1.85
N THR A 99 -2.44 -1.87 -3.12
CA THR A 99 -3.44 -1.04 -3.82
C THR A 99 -4.26 -1.92 -4.75
N THR A 100 -5.51 -1.53 -5.00
CA THR A 100 -6.39 -2.26 -5.91
C THR A 100 -5.77 -2.40 -7.30
N THR A 101 -5.14 -1.34 -7.82
CA THR A 101 -4.42 -1.34 -9.09
C THR A 101 -3.28 -2.35 -9.10
N ALA A 102 -2.37 -2.32 -8.13
CA ALA A 102 -1.23 -3.23 -8.12
C ALA A 102 -1.63 -4.71 -7.98
N VAL A 103 -2.67 -4.99 -7.19
CA VAL A 103 -3.21 -6.35 -7.04
C VAL A 103 -3.87 -6.82 -8.34
N TRP A 104 -4.58 -5.93 -9.04
CA TRP A 104 -5.22 -6.27 -10.30
C TRP A 104 -4.20 -6.45 -11.44
N ASP A 105 -3.19 -5.59 -11.50
CA ASP A 105 -2.07 -5.72 -12.44
C ASP A 105 -1.32 -7.04 -12.25
N ALA A 106 -1.15 -7.47 -11.00
CA ALA A 106 -0.54 -8.76 -10.69
C ALA A 106 -1.36 -9.97 -11.14
N ALA A 107 -2.67 -9.81 -11.35
CA ALA A 107 -3.53 -10.87 -11.87
C ALA A 107 -3.43 -11.02 -13.41
N ALA A 108 -2.84 -10.05 -14.11
CA ALA A 108 -2.64 -10.14 -15.54
C ALA A 108 -1.78 -11.36 -15.91
N PRO A 109 -2.14 -12.13 -16.97
CA PRO A 109 -1.34 -13.26 -17.41
C PRO A 109 0.07 -12.85 -17.83
N VAL A 110 1.07 -13.52 -17.28
CA VAL A 110 2.48 -13.36 -17.69
C VAL A 110 2.78 -14.28 -18.86
N ALA A 111 3.37 -13.72 -19.92
CA ALA A 111 3.80 -14.51 -21.08
C ALA A 111 5.00 -15.41 -20.69
N LEU A 112 4.80 -16.72 -20.77
CA LEU A 112 5.86 -17.69 -20.59
C LEU A 112 6.61 -17.88 -21.91
N ILE A 113 7.89 -18.19 -21.81
CA ILE A 113 8.75 -18.43 -22.97
C ILE A 113 8.52 -19.87 -23.45
N ASP A 114 8.15 -20.02 -24.72
CA ASP A 114 8.05 -21.32 -25.36
C ASP A 114 9.42 -21.98 -25.51
N GLN A 115 9.58 -23.15 -24.92
CA GLN A 115 10.79 -23.97 -24.94
C GLN A 115 10.39 -25.44 -24.86
N ALA A 116 11.29 -26.36 -25.21
CA ALA A 116 11.03 -27.80 -25.06
C ALA A 116 10.58 -28.19 -23.63
N THR A 117 11.11 -27.48 -22.63
CA THR A 117 10.62 -27.51 -21.24
C THR A 117 10.32 -26.09 -20.78
N ILE A 118 9.05 -25.73 -20.69
CA ILE A 118 8.57 -24.40 -20.33
C ILE A 118 8.79 -24.18 -18.83
N ALA A 119 9.53 -23.13 -18.49
CA ALA A 119 9.73 -22.73 -17.09
C ALA A 119 8.48 -22.02 -16.53
N VAL A 120 8.17 -22.33 -15.26
CA VAL A 120 7.08 -21.69 -14.51
C VAL A 120 7.67 -21.14 -13.20
N ASP A 121 7.63 -19.81 -13.00
CA ASP A 121 8.01 -19.17 -11.73
C ASP A 121 6.75 -18.59 -11.06
N LEU A 122 6.21 -19.32 -10.08
CA LEU A 122 5.01 -18.89 -9.35
C LEU A 122 5.28 -17.75 -8.36
N GLY A 123 6.53 -17.34 -8.17
CA GLY A 123 6.87 -16.11 -7.47
C GLY A 123 6.94 -14.87 -8.39
N ALA A 124 6.70 -15.02 -9.69
CA ALA A 124 6.68 -13.93 -10.68
C ALA A 124 5.36 -13.84 -11.45
N MET A 125 4.39 -14.71 -11.15
CA MET A 125 3.07 -14.70 -11.77
C MET A 125 2.00 -15.31 -10.87
N ILE A 126 0.75 -14.91 -11.11
CA ILE A 126 -0.45 -15.63 -10.65
C ILE A 126 -1.02 -16.45 -11.81
N ASN A 127 -1.19 -15.80 -12.96
CA ASN A 127 -1.69 -16.38 -14.18
C ASN A 127 -0.61 -16.31 -15.28
N GLY A 128 -0.62 -17.28 -16.19
CA GLY A 128 0.34 -17.35 -17.29
C GLY A 128 -0.33 -17.60 -18.63
N VAL A 129 0.39 -17.31 -19.70
CA VAL A 129 -0.02 -17.66 -21.06
C VAL A 129 1.19 -18.13 -21.85
N VAL A 130 1.03 -19.18 -22.66
CA VAL A 130 2.08 -19.68 -23.54
C VAL A 130 1.51 -20.18 -24.84
N THR A 131 2.15 -19.84 -25.95
CA THR A 131 1.88 -20.44 -27.26
C THR A 131 2.85 -21.58 -27.50
N LEU A 132 2.32 -22.78 -27.70
CA LEU A 132 3.09 -24.00 -27.86
C LEU A 132 3.59 -24.10 -29.31
N GLY A 133 4.89 -23.93 -29.53
CA GLY A 133 5.53 -24.11 -30.85
C GLY A 133 5.85 -25.57 -31.21
N GLY A 134 5.45 -26.52 -30.36
CA GLY A 134 5.76 -27.95 -30.49
C GLY A 134 5.19 -28.74 -29.31
N ASN A 135 5.49 -30.03 -29.24
CA ASN A 135 5.19 -30.80 -28.03
C ASN A 135 6.11 -30.34 -26.90
N ARG A 136 5.54 -29.85 -25.81
CA ARG A 136 6.28 -29.22 -24.69
C ARG A 136 6.10 -29.98 -23.40
N THR A 137 7.02 -29.78 -22.48
CA THR A 137 6.86 -30.19 -21.07
C THR A 137 6.70 -28.95 -20.21
N LEU A 138 5.65 -28.88 -19.39
CA LEU A 138 5.53 -27.88 -18.33
C LEU A 138 6.41 -28.29 -17.15
N ARG A 139 7.46 -27.51 -16.87
CA ARG A 139 8.40 -27.80 -15.78
C ARG A 139 7.69 -27.78 -14.41
N ASN A 140 8.25 -28.49 -13.43
CA ASN A 140 7.89 -28.26 -12.02
C ASN A 140 8.10 -26.79 -11.68
N PRO A 141 7.08 -26.09 -11.14
CA PRO A 141 7.21 -24.68 -10.84
C PRO A 141 8.31 -24.38 -9.82
N SER A 142 8.97 -23.25 -10.00
CA SER A 142 9.85 -22.66 -9.00
C SER A 142 9.08 -21.68 -8.11
N ARG A 143 9.58 -21.44 -6.90
CA ARG A 143 9.03 -20.48 -5.92
C ARG A 143 7.51 -20.63 -5.67
N ALA A 144 7.03 -21.87 -5.75
CA ALA A 144 5.63 -22.21 -5.49
C ALA A 144 5.30 -21.98 -4.02
N LYS A 145 4.23 -21.20 -3.77
CA LYS A 145 3.74 -20.87 -2.43
C LYS A 145 2.49 -21.70 -2.13
N PRO A 146 2.45 -22.51 -1.06
CA PRO A 146 1.24 -23.23 -0.68
C PRO A 146 0.03 -22.29 -0.55
N GLY A 147 -1.11 -22.69 -1.11
CA GLY A 147 -2.33 -21.89 -1.18
C GLY A 147 -2.46 -21.02 -2.43
N GLN A 148 -1.38 -20.81 -3.19
CA GLN A 148 -1.45 -20.09 -4.47
C GLN A 148 -2.28 -20.87 -5.48
N SER A 149 -3.14 -20.17 -6.21
CA SER A 149 -3.96 -20.72 -7.29
C SER A 149 -3.95 -19.77 -8.48
N GLY A 150 -4.20 -20.30 -9.66
CA GLY A 150 -4.23 -19.51 -10.88
C GLY A 150 -4.55 -20.38 -12.09
N PHE A 151 -4.32 -19.81 -13.26
CA PHE A 151 -4.43 -20.53 -14.52
C PHE A 151 -3.23 -20.31 -15.44
N ILE A 152 -3.05 -21.24 -16.36
CA ILE A 152 -2.14 -21.09 -17.49
C ILE A 152 -2.95 -21.29 -18.76
N GLU A 153 -3.04 -20.25 -19.58
CA GLU A 153 -3.61 -20.33 -20.91
C GLU A 153 -2.59 -20.96 -21.86
N LEU A 154 -3.02 -22.03 -22.52
CA LEU A 154 -2.23 -22.82 -23.45
C LEU A 154 -2.78 -22.58 -24.85
N VAL A 155 -1.98 -22.00 -25.73
CA VAL A 155 -2.38 -21.63 -27.08
C VAL A 155 -1.68 -22.54 -28.09
N GLN A 156 -2.43 -23.16 -28.99
CA GLN A 156 -1.87 -23.86 -30.13
C GLN A 156 -1.22 -22.86 -31.10
N ASP A 157 -0.07 -23.21 -31.68
CA ASP A 157 0.50 -22.42 -32.77
C ASP A 157 -0.37 -22.48 -34.04
N ALA A 158 0.12 -21.88 -35.13
CA ALA A 158 -0.57 -21.85 -36.42
C ALA A 158 -0.72 -23.24 -37.09
N THR A 159 -0.10 -24.30 -36.55
CA THR A 159 -0.25 -25.68 -37.04
C THR A 159 -1.27 -26.46 -36.23
N GLY A 160 -1.22 -26.33 -34.90
CA GLY A 160 -2.02 -27.15 -33.99
C GLY A 160 -1.44 -28.55 -33.73
N GLY A 161 -2.20 -29.36 -33.01
CA GLY A 161 -1.83 -30.74 -32.65
C GLY A 161 -0.73 -30.86 -31.59
N ARG A 162 -0.42 -29.79 -30.85
CA ARG A 162 0.61 -29.79 -29.80
C ARG A 162 0.10 -30.45 -28.53
N GLN A 163 0.96 -31.27 -27.92
CA GLN A 163 0.72 -31.92 -26.65
C GLN A 163 1.54 -31.28 -25.53
N LEU A 164 1.01 -31.37 -24.30
CA LEU A 164 1.68 -30.90 -23.09
C LEU A 164 1.94 -32.07 -22.14
N ALA A 165 3.22 -32.35 -21.91
CA ALA A 165 3.67 -33.20 -20.81
C ALA A 165 3.91 -32.38 -19.55
N PHE A 166 4.02 -33.04 -18.40
CA PHE A 166 4.14 -32.38 -17.11
C PHE A 166 5.34 -32.88 -16.32
N GLY A 167 5.98 -31.99 -15.59
CA GLY A 167 6.94 -32.35 -14.55
C GLY A 167 6.29 -33.14 -13.40
N SER A 168 7.13 -33.84 -12.63
CA SER A 168 6.71 -34.77 -11.58
C SER A 168 5.96 -34.17 -10.40
N ALA A 169 5.99 -32.85 -10.19
CA ALA A 169 5.27 -32.17 -9.10
C ALA A 169 3.80 -31.89 -9.45
N TRP A 170 3.47 -31.88 -10.75
CA TRP A 170 2.09 -31.74 -11.20
C TRP A 170 1.32 -33.04 -10.98
N ARG A 171 0.13 -32.93 -10.39
CA ARG A 171 -0.77 -34.04 -10.07
C ARG A 171 -2.07 -33.92 -10.86
N ASN A 172 -2.76 -35.05 -11.02
CA ASN A 172 -4.02 -35.17 -11.77
C ASN A 172 -3.93 -34.68 -13.23
N THR A 173 -2.77 -34.87 -13.86
CA THR A 173 -2.50 -34.40 -15.22
C THR A 173 -3.02 -35.33 -16.31
N ALA A 174 -3.38 -36.57 -15.97
CA ALA A 174 -3.81 -37.59 -16.93
C ALA A 174 -5.09 -37.21 -17.71
N THR A 175 -5.89 -36.28 -17.18
CA THR A 175 -7.11 -35.78 -17.82
C THR A 175 -6.85 -34.59 -18.75
N VAL A 176 -5.61 -34.09 -18.83
CA VAL A 176 -5.28 -32.93 -19.67
C VAL A 176 -5.09 -33.38 -21.12
N THR A 177 -6.11 -33.11 -21.93
CA THR A 177 -6.06 -33.27 -23.39
C THR A 177 -6.36 -31.93 -24.04
N LEU A 178 -5.39 -31.36 -24.74
CA LEU A 178 -5.54 -30.04 -25.37
C LEU A 178 -6.46 -30.09 -26.59
N SER A 179 -7.03 -28.95 -26.95
CA SER A 179 -7.59 -28.69 -28.27
C SER A 179 -6.48 -28.75 -29.31
N SER A 180 -6.77 -29.32 -30.49
CA SER A 180 -5.76 -29.59 -31.52
C SER A 180 -5.82 -28.65 -32.71
N ALA A 181 -6.85 -27.82 -32.85
CA ALA A 181 -6.95 -26.87 -33.96
C ALA A 181 -5.87 -25.79 -33.84
N ALA A 182 -5.38 -25.31 -34.99
CA ALA A 182 -4.46 -24.19 -35.03
C ALA A 182 -5.05 -22.96 -34.31
N GLY A 183 -4.25 -22.30 -33.48
CA GLY A 183 -4.68 -21.13 -32.70
C GLY A 183 -5.71 -21.41 -31.58
N ALA A 184 -6.13 -22.66 -31.37
CA ALA A 184 -7.04 -23.01 -30.29
C ALA A 184 -6.40 -22.72 -28.93
N ARG A 185 -7.22 -22.25 -27.99
CA ARG A 185 -6.79 -21.87 -26.64
C ARG A 185 -7.48 -22.76 -25.63
N ASP A 186 -6.73 -23.23 -24.65
CA ASP A 186 -7.25 -23.95 -23.50
C ASP A 186 -6.77 -23.28 -22.21
N CYS A 187 -7.52 -23.42 -21.13
CA CYS A 187 -7.18 -22.85 -19.82
C CYS A 187 -6.98 -23.95 -18.80
N LEU A 188 -5.75 -24.12 -18.33
CA LEU A 188 -5.36 -25.08 -17.30
C LEU A 188 -5.43 -24.41 -15.93
N TYR A 189 -6.27 -24.91 -15.03
CA TYR A 189 -6.41 -24.40 -13.67
C TYR A 189 -5.61 -25.23 -12.68
N PHE A 190 -4.99 -24.58 -11.70
CA PHE A 190 -4.16 -25.25 -10.71
C PHE A 190 -4.27 -24.64 -9.31
N VAL A 191 -3.93 -25.47 -8.31
CA VAL A 191 -3.69 -25.03 -6.92
C VAL A 191 -2.40 -25.66 -6.39
N VAL A 192 -1.58 -24.84 -5.74
CA VAL A 192 -0.36 -25.27 -5.06
C VAL A 192 -0.72 -25.80 -3.68
N LYS A 193 -0.55 -27.12 -3.46
CA LYS A 193 -0.73 -27.74 -2.14
C LYS A 193 0.56 -27.74 -1.33
N ALA A 194 1.69 -27.91 -2.00
CA ALA A 194 3.04 -27.81 -1.44
C ALA A 194 4.02 -27.41 -2.56
N THR A 195 5.26 -27.06 -2.22
CA THR A 195 6.27 -26.66 -3.20
C THR A 195 6.55 -27.75 -4.26
N ASP A 196 6.36 -29.03 -3.90
CA ASP A 196 6.55 -30.21 -4.75
C ASP A 196 5.22 -30.88 -5.16
N ARG A 197 4.07 -30.21 -4.90
CA ARG A 197 2.74 -30.76 -5.19
C ARG A 197 1.78 -29.68 -5.70
N ILE A 198 1.54 -29.72 -7.01
CA ILE A 198 0.64 -28.81 -7.71
C ILE A 198 -0.50 -29.64 -8.28
N GLU A 199 -1.70 -29.42 -7.77
CA GLU A 199 -2.90 -30.11 -8.23
C GLU A 199 -3.46 -29.38 -9.44
N VAL A 200 -3.51 -30.06 -10.59
CA VAL A 200 -4.36 -29.61 -11.70
C VAL A 200 -5.81 -29.85 -11.28
N THR A 201 -6.60 -28.78 -11.28
CA THR A 201 -7.99 -28.81 -10.82
C THR A 201 -8.99 -28.86 -11.97
N GLY A 202 -8.57 -28.49 -13.18
CA GLY A 202 -9.41 -28.58 -14.37
C GLY A 202 -8.72 -28.06 -15.62
N LEU A 203 -9.34 -28.37 -16.76
CA LEU A 203 -9.00 -27.83 -18.08
C LEU A 203 -10.29 -27.40 -18.76
N THR A 204 -10.40 -26.13 -19.12
CA THR A 204 -11.45 -25.66 -20.04
C THR A 204 -10.86 -25.60 -21.43
N ARG A 205 -11.47 -26.31 -22.37
CA ARG A 205 -10.98 -26.44 -23.74
C ARG A 205 -11.67 -25.47 -24.68
N ALA A 206 -10.99 -25.08 -25.76
CA ALA A 206 -11.54 -24.27 -26.85
C ALA A 206 -12.19 -22.97 -26.32
N ILE A 207 -11.43 -22.23 -25.53
CA ILE A 207 -11.86 -20.91 -25.05
C ILE A 207 -11.60 -19.86 -26.13
N GLY A 208 -12.67 -19.26 -26.66
CA GLY A 208 -12.59 -18.27 -27.74
C GLY A 208 -12.97 -18.84 -29.09
#